data_AF-A0AAU6AIZ1-F1
#
_entry.id   AF-A0AAU6AIZ1-F1
#
_cell.length_a   1.000
_cell.length_b   1.000
_cell.length_c   1.000
_cell.angle_alpha   90.00
_cell.angle_beta   90.00
_cell.angle_gamma   90.00
#
_symmetry.space_group_name_H-M   'P 1'
#
loop_
_entity.id
_entity.type
_entity.pdbx_description
1 polymer ?
#
loop_
_entity_poly.entity_id
_entity_poly.type
_entity_poly.pdbx_seq_one_letter_code
_entity_poly.pdbx_strand_id
1 'polypeptide(L)'
;MPNHSATPLGDIINIRTTSAAALALAAVLLTGCSSDPAKNTRPRPTPSAQAPRSHGPFAGWGTTQAEWERHHVNDITLDHTGYDTDPRLGVYSMTWIEDRALNYSVELTPRSLSQAIQRVKAELPSDVRMISEGKRNGCYHTVFRSQTLERRLAPLKLRTRAGDVWVDYETTNKAGDTTYDAHRITTASLYLPELPDVVEPGCGGQL
;
A
#
# COMPACT_ATOMS: atom_id res chain seq x y z
N MET A 1 54.26 16.03 -4.06
CA MET A 1 53.98 14.59 -3.97
C MET A 1 53.15 14.32 -2.73
N PRO A 2 51.85 14.05 -2.86
CA PRO A 2 51.07 13.38 -1.83
C PRO A 2 50.64 11.98 -2.27
N ASN A 3 50.83 11.02 -1.38
CA ASN A 3 50.44 9.61 -1.51
C ASN A 3 48.91 9.47 -1.51
N HIS A 4 48.36 8.81 -2.54
CA HIS A 4 47.01 8.26 -2.51
C HIS A 4 47.11 6.77 -2.12
N SER A 5 46.73 6.46 -0.88
CA SER A 5 46.50 5.09 -0.44
C SER A 5 45.04 4.71 -0.74
N ALA A 6 44.87 3.75 -1.65
CA ALA A 6 43.59 3.14 -1.99
C ALA A 6 43.11 2.23 -0.85
N THR A 7 41.82 2.33 -0.51
CA THR A 7 41.13 1.43 0.43
C THR A 7 40.42 0.33 -0.36
N PRO A 8 40.50 -0.95 0.04
CA PRO A 8 39.94 -2.06 -0.72
C PRO A 8 38.43 -2.21 -0.54
N LEU A 9 37.79 -2.65 -1.63
CA LEU A 9 36.40 -3.09 -1.75
C LEU A 9 36.12 -4.24 -0.77
N GLY A 10 35.14 -4.03 0.11
CA GLY A 10 34.64 -5.04 1.04
C GLY A 10 33.65 -6.00 0.38
N ASP A 11 33.76 -7.26 0.78
CA ASP A 11 33.11 -8.44 0.24
C ASP A 11 31.57 -8.41 0.28
N ILE A 12 30.96 -8.84 -0.83
CA ILE A 12 29.53 -9.11 -0.93
C ILE A 12 29.26 -10.49 -0.31
N ILE A 13 28.52 -10.49 0.79
CA ILE A 13 28.07 -11.70 1.49
C ILE A 13 26.99 -12.38 0.65
N ASN A 14 27.34 -13.56 0.14
CA ASN A 14 26.47 -14.47 -0.60
C ASN A 14 25.64 -15.30 0.41
N ILE A 15 24.38 -14.93 0.64
CA ILE A 15 23.48 -15.74 1.50
C ILE A 15 22.84 -16.83 0.63
N ARG A 16 23.33 -18.06 0.82
CA ARG A 16 22.72 -19.30 0.29
C ARG A 16 21.46 -19.62 1.08
N THR A 17 20.30 -19.58 0.43
CA THR A 17 19.04 -20.09 0.98
C THR A 17 19.01 -21.61 0.82
N THR A 18 19.00 -22.34 1.93
CA THR A 18 18.82 -23.81 1.96
C THR A 18 17.33 -24.16 1.95
N SER A 19 16.86 -24.76 0.86
CA SER A 19 15.56 -25.43 0.82
C SER A 19 15.68 -26.81 1.47
N ALA A 20 14.88 -27.06 2.52
CA ALA A 20 14.68 -28.39 3.09
C ALA A 20 13.21 -28.81 2.89
N ALA A 21 13.05 -29.97 2.28
CA ALA A 21 11.78 -30.63 1.96
C ALA A 21 11.17 -31.34 3.18
N ALA A 22 9.86 -31.60 3.13
CA ALA A 22 9.28 -32.80 3.74
C ALA A 22 7.94 -33.17 3.08
N LEU A 23 7.90 -34.41 2.56
CA LEU A 23 6.72 -35.13 2.10
C LEU A 23 5.81 -35.54 3.27
N ALA A 24 4.50 -35.69 3.00
CA ALA A 24 3.76 -36.89 3.42
C ALA A 24 2.50 -37.10 2.55
N LEU A 25 2.51 -38.19 1.78
CA LEU A 25 1.33 -38.85 1.24
C LEU A 25 0.63 -39.62 2.36
N ALA A 26 -0.70 -39.58 2.40
CA ALA A 26 -1.49 -40.68 2.96
C ALA A 26 -2.81 -40.82 2.18
N ALA A 27 -2.90 -41.89 1.40
CA ALA A 27 -4.12 -42.38 0.79
C ALA A 27 -4.84 -43.31 1.78
N VAL A 28 -6.16 -43.16 1.92
CA VAL A 28 -7.02 -44.19 2.50
C VAL A 28 -8.14 -44.47 1.50
N LEU A 29 -8.06 -45.65 0.89
CA LEU A 29 -9.13 -46.27 0.13
C LEU A 29 -10.05 -47.02 1.10
N LEU A 30 -11.35 -46.72 1.06
CA LEU A 30 -12.38 -47.62 1.55
C LEU A 30 -13.47 -47.75 0.48
N THR A 31 -13.48 -48.93 -0.14
CA THR A 31 -14.53 -49.47 -0.99
C THR A 31 -15.71 -49.93 -0.14
N GLY A 32 -16.91 -49.51 -0.52
CA GLY A 32 -18.17 -50.05 0.02
C GLY A 32 -19.28 -49.90 -1.02
N CYS A 33 -19.85 -51.03 -1.47
CA CYS A 33 -20.78 -51.13 -2.59
C CYS A 33 -22.25 -50.81 -2.22
N SER A 34 -22.92 -50.18 -3.19
CA SER A 34 -24.30 -50.39 -3.66
C SER A 34 -25.50 -49.91 -2.81
N SER A 35 -26.22 -48.89 -3.30
CA SER A 35 -27.51 -49.01 -4.03
C SER A 35 -28.24 -47.66 -4.07
N ASP A 36 -28.44 -47.11 -5.28
CA ASP A 36 -29.30 -45.94 -5.61
C ASP A 36 -30.82 -46.28 -5.48
N PRO A 37 -31.79 -45.34 -5.58
CA PRO A 37 -31.71 -43.87 -5.70
C PRO A 37 -32.68 -43.12 -4.75
N ALA A 38 -32.26 -41.98 -4.19
CA ALA A 38 -33.19 -40.99 -3.67
C ALA A 38 -32.69 -39.58 -3.98
N LYS A 39 -33.43 -38.93 -4.88
CA LYS A 39 -33.29 -37.55 -5.32
C LYS A 39 -33.50 -36.62 -4.13
N ASN A 40 -32.45 -36.40 -3.34
CA ASN A 40 -32.45 -35.43 -2.25
C ASN A 40 -31.46 -34.32 -2.63
N THR A 41 -31.95 -33.34 -3.37
CA THR A 41 -31.25 -32.10 -3.69
C THR A 41 -30.96 -31.36 -2.38
N ARG A 42 -29.86 -31.73 -1.73
CA ARG A 42 -29.26 -30.94 -0.66
C ARG A 42 -28.87 -29.60 -1.31
N PRO A 43 -29.34 -28.45 -0.80
CA PRO A 43 -28.90 -27.17 -1.32
C PRO A 43 -27.38 -27.13 -1.20
N ARG A 44 -26.72 -26.94 -2.35
CA ARG A 44 -25.31 -26.54 -2.42
C ARG A 44 -25.15 -25.38 -1.44
N PRO A 45 -24.17 -25.40 -0.51
CA PRO A 45 -23.92 -24.23 0.31
C PRO A 45 -23.66 -23.08 -0.66
N THR A 46 -24.61 -22.13 -0.67
CA THR A 46 -24.45 -20.85 -1.33
C THR A 46 -23.11 -20.31 -0.88
N PRO A 47 -22.23 -19.83 -1.78
CA PRO A 47 -21.09 -19.03 -1.35
C PRO A 47 -21.68 -17.97 -0.43
N SER A 48 -21.33 -18.02 0.86
CA SER A 48 -21.72 -16.95 1.77
C SER A 48 -21.22 -15.69 1.10
N ALA A 49 -22.14 -14.82 0.69
CA ALA A 49 -21.82 -13.47 0.31
C ALA A 49 -20.88 -12.97 1.41
N GLN A 50 -19.61 -12.75 1.06
CA GLN A 50 -18.66 -12.23 2.02
C GLN A 50 -19.34 -11.00 2.62
N ALA A 51 -19.58 -11.06 3.93
CA ALA A 51 -20.12 -9.91 4.65
C ALA A 51 -19.26 -8.71 4.27
N PRO A 52 -19.84 -7.51 4.09
CA PRO A 52 -19.07 -6.31 3.84
C PRO A 52 -17.94 -6.28 4.87
N ARG A 53 -16.69 -6.42 4.40
CA ARG A 53 -15.53 -6.38 5.29
C ARG A 53 -15.63 -5.02 5.97
N SER A 54 -15.90 -5.00 7.27
CA SER A 54 -15.95 -3.73 7.99
C SER A 54 -14.59 -3.09 7.78
N HIS A 55 -14.56 -1.93 7.12
CA HIS A 55 -13.38 -1.10 7.07
C HIS A 55 -13.09 -0.74 8.52
N GLY A 56 -12.16 -1.47 9.13
CA GLY A 56 -11.67 -1.13 10.46
C GLY A 56 -11.14 0.30 10.43
N PRO A 57 -10.89 0.92 11.59
CA PRO A 57 -10.44 2.31 11.65
C PRO A 57 -9.09 2.60 10.96
N PHE A 58 -8.41 1.57 10.44
CA PHE A 58 -7.14 1.64 9.73
C PHE A 58 -7.14 0.61 8.61
N ALA A 59 -7.40 1.06 7.38
CA ALA A 59 -7.24 0.22 6.19
C ALA A 59 -5.89 0.51 5.50
N GLY A 60 -5.36 1.73 5.62
CA GLY A 60 -4.20 2.18 4.84
C GLY A 60 -3.05 2.75 5.66
N TRP A 61 -2.94 4.09 5.71
CA TRP A 61 -1.75 4.78 6.22
C TRP A 61 -1.39 4.43 7.67
N GLY A 62 -0.12 4.11 7.92
CA GLY A 62 0.41 3.82 9.25
C GLY A 62 0.02 2.46 9.83
N THR A 63 -0.61 1.59 9.03
CA THR A 63 -0.93 0.22 9.41
C THR A 63 0.28 -0.71 9.24
N THR A 64 0.28 -1.87 9.91
CA THR A 64 1.35 -2.88 9.75
C THR A 64 1.13 -3.74 8.50
N GLN A 65 2.14 -4.50 8.07
CA GLN A 65 1.96 -5.42 6.93
C GLN A 65 0.83 -6.41 7.14
N ALA A 66 0.80 -7.06 8.30
CA ALA A 66 -0.25 -8.01 8.64
C ALA A 66 -1.65 -7.36 8.69
N GLU A 67 -1.74 -6.06 9.02
CA GLU A 67 -3.02 -5.35 9.03
C GLU A 67 -3.46 -4.95 7.62
N TRP A 68 -2.52 -4.45 6.81
CA TRP A 68 -2.74 -4.07 5.42
C TRP A 68 -3.27 -5.25 4.60
N GLU A 69 -2.65 -6.42 4.74
CA GLU A 69 -3.03 -7.66 4.04
C GLU A 69 -4.42 -8.19 4.42
N ARG A 70 -5.04 -7.71 5.51
CA ARG A 70 -6.45 -8.03 5.83
C ARG A 70 -7.44 -7.26 4.97
N HIS A 71 -7.00 -6.13 4.41
CA HIS A 71 -7.84 -5.20 3.65
C HIS A 71 -7.43 -5.13 2.17
N HIS A 72 -6.18 -5.47 1.85
CA HIS A 72 -5.60 -5.44 0.52
C HIS A 72 -5.14 -6.83 0.07
N VAL A 73 -5.31 -7.16 -1.22
CA VAL A 73 -4.76 -8.37 -1.82
C VAL A 73 -3.43 -8.01 -2.47
N ASN A 74 -2.41 -8.77 -2.11
CA ASN A 74 -1.09 -8.61 -2.70
C ASN A 74 -1.13 -9.13 -4.14
N ASP A 75 -0.77 -8.29 -5.10
CA ASP A 75 -0.55 -8.75 -6.47
C ASP A 75 0.88 -9.27 -6.57
N ILE A 76 1.03 -10.58 -6.41
CA ILE A 76 2.32 -11.26 -6.45
C ILE A 76 3.06 -11.11 -7.80
N THR A 77 2.41 -10.58 -8.84
CA THR A 77 3.04 -10.28 -10.14
C THR A 77 3.75 -8.92 -10.15
N LEU A 78 3.43 -8.05 -9.18
CA LEU A 78 4.06 -6.76 -8.94
C LEU A 78 4.98 -6.89 -7.72
N ASP A 79 6.29 -7.04 -7.97
CA ASP A 79 7.35 -7.27 -6.98
C ASP A 79 7.10 -6.63 -5.59
N HIS A 80 6.48 -7.38 -4.67
CA HIS A 80 6.14 -7.12 -3.25
C HIS A 80 5.68 -5.71 -2.82
N THR A 81 5.48 -4.82 -3.78
CA THR A 81 5.20 -3.40 -3.65
C THR A 81 3.81 -3.10 -4.19
N GLY A 82 3.27 -3.96 -5.07
CA GLY A 82 1.97 -3.82 -5.70
C GLY A 82 0.85 -4.51 -4.92
N TYR A 83 -0.17 -3.76 -4.51
CA TYR A 83 -1.43 -4.35 -4.02
C TYR A 83 -2.56 -4.01 -4.99
N ASP A 84 -3.21 -5.06 -5.50
CA ASP A 84 -4.42 -4.97 -6.32
C ASP A 84 -5.62 -5.42 -5.49
N THR A 85 -6.48 -4.48 -5.12
CA THR A 85 -7.84 -4.86 -4.70
C THR A 85 -8.84 -3.88 -5.24
N ASP A 86 -9.82 -4.42 -5.97
CA ASP A 86 -10.93 -3.74 -6.62
C ASP A 86 -10.49 -2.57 -7.54
N PRO A 87 -10.69 -2.66 -8.87
CA PRO A 87 -10.38 -1.56 -9.79
C PRO A 87 -11.09 -0.24 -9.45
N ARG A 88 -12.06 -0.22 -8.53
CA ARG A 88 -12.67 0.99 -7.95
C ARG A 88 -11.79 1.69 -6.91
N LEU A 89 -10.94 0.96 -6.20
CA LEU A 89 -10.14 1.42 -5.07
C LEU A 89 -8.76 1.93 -5.49
N GLY A 90 -8.15 1.34 -6.53
CA GLY A 90 -6.86 1.74 -7.09
C GLY A 90 -5.76 0.69 -6.93
N VAL A 91 -4.65 0.87 -7.67
CA VAL A 91 -3.44 0.03 -7.54
C VAL A 91 -2.46 0.75 -6.63
N TYR A 92 -1.90 0.05 -5.65
CA TYR A 92 -1.00 0.65 -4.67
C TYR A 92 0.44 0.25 -4.93
N SER A 93 1.37 1.20 -4.82
CA SER A 93 2.82 0.92 -4.80
C SER A 93 3.41 1.37 -3.47
N MET A 94 3.95 0.44 -2.68
CA MET A 94 4.28 0.64 -1.26
C MET A 94 5.74 0.44 -0.91
N THR A 95 6.25 1.27 0.00
CA THR A 95 7.49 1.05 0.75
C THR A 95 7.18 0.96 2.24
N TRP A 96 7.65 -0.12 2.88
CA TRP A 96 7.49 -0.36 4.30
C TRP A 96 8.59 0.33 5.11
N ILE A 97 8.23 0.97 6.22
CA ILE A 97 9.16 1.70 7.09
C ILE A 97 8.90 1.24 8.50
N GLU A 98 9.89 0.57 9.10
CA GLU A 98 9.74 -0.03 10.44
C GLU A 98 8.44 -0.86 10.58
N ASP A 99 8.12 -1.69 9.57
CA ASP A 99 6.87 -2.49 9.49
C ASP A 99 5.59 -1.63 9.43
N ARG A 100 5.65 -0.44 8.84
CA ARG A 100 4.48 0.44 8.67
C ARG A 100 4.35 0.96 7.25
N ALA A 101 3.12 1.04 6.76
CA ALA A 101 2.76 1.64 5.48
C ALA A 101 2.86 3.17 5.59
N LEU A 102 4.08 3.70 5.43
CA LEU A 102 4.42 5.12 5.64
C LEU A 102 5.06 5.78 4.42
N ASN A 103 5.02 5.12 3.26
CA ASN A 103 5.31 5.73 1.97
C ASN A 103 4.66 4.90 0.87
N TYR A 104 3.67 5.46 0.18
CA TYR A 104 3.04 4.79 -0.96
C TYR A 104 2.30 5.70 -1.92
N SER A 105 2.15 5.22 -3.15
CA SER A 105 1.27 5.83 -4.15
C SER A 105 0.05 4.97 -4.41
N VAL A 106 -1.03 5.62 -4.82
CA VAL A 106 -2.27 5.00 -5.27
C VAL A 106 -2.55 5.48 -6.68
N GLU A 107 -2.58 4.55 -7.63
CA GLU A 107 -3.10 4.76 -8.97
C GLU A 107 -4.63 4.73 -8.93
N LEU A 108 -5.24 5.84 -9.32
CA LEU A 108 -6.67 6.09 -9.29
C LEU A 108 -7.23 6.06 -10.71
N THR A 109 -8.43 5.49 -10.86
CA THR A 109 -9.28 5.84 -12.01
C THR A 109 -9.44 7.37 -12.04
N PRO A 110 -9.23 8.02 -13.20
CA PRO A 110 -9.28 9.48 -13.31
C PRO A 110 -10.49 10.09 -12.63
N ARG A 111 -10.27 11.08 -11.76
CA ARG A 111 -11.32 11.71 -10.96
C ARG A 111 -10.99 13.14 -10.59
N SER A 112 -11.99 13.89 -10.12
CA SER A 112 -11.75 15.24 -9.60
C SER A 112 -10.90 15.21 -8.32
N LEU A 113 -10.19 16.30 -8.04
CA LEU A 113 -9.41 16.49 -6.82
C LEU A 113 -10.24 16.23 -5.56
N SER A 114 -11.48 16.74 -5.50
CA SER A 114 -12.36 16.49 -4.36
C SER A 114 -12.64 15.01 -4.16
N GLN A 115 -12.85 14.24 -5.24
CA GLN A 115 -13.07 12.79 -5.14
C GLN A 115 -11.79 12.05 -4.77
N ALA A 116 -10.62 12.50 -5.25
CA ALA A 116 -9.33 11.96 -4.86
C ALA A 116 -9.05 12.19 -3.36
N ILE A 117 -9.32 13.38 -2.83
CA ILE A 117 -9.19 13.68 -1.40
C ILE A 117 -10.10 12.80 -0.56
N GLN A 118 -11.37 12.63 -0.94
CA GLN A 118 -12.29 11.76 -0.20
C GLN A 118 -11.83 10.30 -0.24
N ARG A 119 -11.29 9.85 -1.37
CA ARG A 119 -10.73 8.51 -1.51
C ARG A 119 -9.53 8.30 -0.59
N VAL A 120 -8.61 9.27 -0.51
CA VAL A 120 -7.46 9.24 0.40
C VAL A 120 -7.92 9.25 1.85
N LYS A 121 -8.90 10.08 2.21
CA LYS A 121 -9.44 10.11 3.58
C LYS A 121 -10.03 8.77 4.02
N ALA A 122 -10.52 7.94 3.09
CA ALA A 122 -10.98 6.59 3.42
C ALA A 122 -9.85 5.65 3.88
N GLU A 123 -8.59 5.98 3.57
CA GLU A 123 -7.39 5.27 4.06
C GLU A 123 -6.87 5.81 5.39
N LEU A 124 -7.40 6.94 5.86
CA LEU A 124 -6.95 7.63 7.06
C LEU A 124 -7.95 7.40 8.20
N PRO A 125 -7.51 7.52 9.47
CA PRO A 125 -8.42 7.46 10.60
C PRO A 125 -9.51 8.53 10.53
N SER A 126 -10.68 8.25 11.11
CA SER A 126 -11.85 9.13 11.04
C SER A 126 -11.69 10.50 11.72
N ASP A 127 -10.69 10.64 12.61
CA ASP A 127 -10.35 11.90 13.28
C ASP A 127 -9.46 12.83 12.43
N VAL A 128 -9.17 12.43 11.19
CA VAL A 128 -8.30 13.19 10.29
C VAL A 128 -8.87 14.58 9.95
N ARG A 129 -8.01 15.60 10.03
CA ARG A 129 -8.30 16.97 9.60
C ARG A 129 -7.26 17.42 8.60
N MET A 130 -7.69 18.10 7.54
CA MET A 130 -6.77 18.80 6.66
C MET A 130 -6.29 20.06 7.37
N ILE A 131 -4.98 20.27 7.43
CA ILE A 131 -4.37 21.42 8.12
C ILE A 131 -3.61 22.35 7.17
N SER A 132 -3.32 21.88 5.96
CA SER A 132 -2.68 22.66 4.90
C SER A 132 -3.07 22.08 3.56
N GLU A 133 -3.19 22.95 2.55
CA GLU A 133 -3.35 22.57 1.16
C GLU A 133 -2.82 23.67 0.23
N GLY A 134 -2.42 23.30 -0.99
CA GLY A 134 -1.96 24.26 -1.98
C GLY A 134 -1.32 23.60 -3.19
N LYS A 135 -1.10 24.38 -4.26
CA LYS A 135 -0.35 23.90 -5.43
C LYS A 135 1.14 24.14 -5.21
N ARG A 136 1.97 23.14 -5.51
CA ARG A 136 3.44 23.24 -5.45
C ARG A 136 4.04 22.34 -6.53
N ASN A 137 5.03 22.85 -7.26
CA ASN A 137 5.85 22.08 -8.20
C ASN A 137 5.03 21.23 -9.20
N GLY A 138 3.88 21.73 -9.68
CA GLY A 138 3.07 20.99 -10.64
C GLY A 138 2.16 19.90 -10.04
N CYS A 139 1.97 19.86 -8.72
CA CYS A 139 0.99 19.04 -8.01
C CYS A 139 0.02 19.88 -7.17
N TYR A 140 -1.01 19.21 -6.64
CA TYR A 140 -1.73 19.70 -5.46
C TYR A 140 -1.32 18.93 -4.23
N HIS A 141 -0.91 19.66 -3.21
CA HIS A 141 -0.39 19.15 -1.97
C HIS A 141 -1.44 19.32 -0.86
N THR A 142 -1.53 18.36 0.04
CA THR A 142 -2.29 18.49 1.29
C THR A 142 -1.54 17.88 2.45
N VAL A 143 -1.74 18.44 3.64
CA VAL A 143 -1.29 17.85 4.90
C VAL A 143 -2.51 17.54 5.75
N PHE A 144 -2.60 16.29 6.17
CA PHE A 144 -3.60 15.80 7.11
C PHE A 144 -2.99 15.59 8.48
N ARG A 145 -3.80 15.74 9.53
CA ARG A 145 -3.42 15.48 10.92
C ARG A 145 -4.44 14.60 11.63
N SER A 146 -3.96 13.61 12.38
CA SER A 146 -4.76 12.71 13.21
C SER A 146 -4.08 12.45 14.56
N GLN A 147 -4.83 12.57 15.65
CA GLN A 147 -4.34 12.21 16.99
C GLN A 147 -4.20 10.69 17.13
N THR A 148 -5.03 9.96 16.41
CA THR A 148 -4.99 8.51 16.34
C THR A 148 -3.70 8.02 15.69
N LEU A 149 -3.27 8.64 14.59
CA LEU A 149 -1.95 8.39 13.99
C LEU A 149 -0.83 8.78 14.95
N GLU A 150 -0.93 9.95 15.59
CA GLU A 150 0.09 10.44 16.53
C GLU A 150 0.37 9.44 17.66
N ARG A 151 -0.68 8.89 18.29
CA ARG A 151 -0.50 7.86 19.35
C ARG A 151 0.14 6.58 18.83
N ARG A 152 -0.24 6.17 17.62
CA ARG A 152 0.17 4.88 17.05
C ARG A 152 1.61 4.91 16.51
N LEU A 153 2.00 6.04 15.94
CA LEU A 153 3.31 6.25 15.33
C LEU A 153 4.31 6.90 16.31
N ALA A 154 3.88 7.27 17.52
CA ALA A 154 4.75 7.77 18.59
C ALA A 154 6.02 6.91 18.84
N PRO A 155 5.98 5.57 18.76
CA PRO A 155 7.18 4.75 18.96
C PRO A 155 8.26 4.92 17.90
N LEU A 156 7.91 5.36 16.67
CA LEU A 156 8.80 5.38 15.50
C LEU A 156 9.80 6.55 15.48
N LYS A 157 9.82 7.39 16.53
CA LYS A 157 10.75 8.54 16.68
C LYS A 157 10.96 9.34 15.38
N LEU A 158 9.86 9.62 14.67
CA LEU A 158 9.87 10.42 13.45
C LEU A 158 10.38 11.83 13.76
N ARG A 159 11.10 12.46 12.82
CA ARG A 159 11.59 13.84 13.01
C ARG A 159 10.44 14.86 12.86
N THR A 160 9.39 14.47 12.14
CA THR A 160 8.14 15.16 11.93
C THR A 160 7.15 14.74 12.99
N ARG A 161 6.06 15.49 13.09
CA ARG A 161 4.96 15.09 13.95
C ARG A 161 4.35 13.79 13.43
N ALA A 162 4.39 12.75 14.27
CA ALA A 162 3.93 11.40 13.93
C ALA A 162 2.43 11.30 13.56
N GLY A 163 1.64 12.35 13.79
CA GLY A 163 0.24 12.42 13.38
C GLY A 163 -0.01 13.05 12.01
N ASP A 164 1.03 13.56 11.34
CA ASP A 164 0.90 14.28 10.08
C ASP A 164 1.12 13.35 8.89
N VAL A 165 0.30 13.50 7.85
CA VAL A 165 0.37 12.74 6.59
C VAL A 165 0.42 13.72 5.44
N TRP A 166 1.47 13.63 4.63
CA TRP A 166 1.66 14.46 3.45
C TRP A 166 1.12 13.72 2.25
N VAL A 167 0.33 14.41 1.42
CA VAL A 167 -0.31 13.82 0.24
C VAL A 167 -0.16 14.73 -0.96
N ASP A 168 0.45 14.21 -2.02
CA ASP A 168 0.50 14.84 -3.34
C ASP A 168 -0.51 14.20 -4.29
N TYR A 169 -1.21 15.05 -5.04
CA TYR A 169 -2.20 14.66 -6.04
C TYR A 169 -1.75 15.11 -7.42
N GLU A 170 -1.73 14.16 -8.34
CA GLU A 170 -1.15 14.32 -9.68
C GLU A 170 -2.02 13.66 -10.76
N THR A 171 -1.79 14.11 -11.98
CA THR A 171 -2.30 13.56 -13.23
C THR A 171 -1.13 13.00 -14.01
N THR A 172 -1.03 11.68 -14.02
CA THR A 172 -0.07 10.90 -14.81
C THR A 172 -0.71 10.54 -16.14
N ASN A 173 -0.06 10.90 -17.25
CA ASN A 173 -0.51 10.52 -18.58
C ASN A 173 -0.07 9.07 -18.93
N LYS A 174 -0.47 8.55 -20.09
CA LYS A 174 -0.09 7.20 -20.53
C LYS A 174 1.40 7.00 -20.80
N ALA A 175 2.14 8.09 -21.00
CA ALA A 175 3.58 8.07 -21.18
C ALA A 175 4.35 8.10 -19.85
N GLY A 176 3.64 8.27 -18.72
CA GLY A 176 4.23 8.37 -17.38
C GLY A 176 4.54 9.80 -16.94
N ASP A 177 4.27 10.82 -17.76
CA ASP A 177 4.53 12.21 -17.37
C ASP A 177 3.50 12.67 -16.32
N THR A 178 3.99 13.35 -15.28
CA THR A 178 3.15 13.89 -14.21
C THR A 178 2.89 15.39 -14.40
N THR A 179 1.63 15.77 -14.24
CA THR A 179 1.14 17.16 -14.29
C THR A 179 0.05 17.32 -13.24
N TYR A 180 -0.51 18.52 -13.09
CA TYR A 180 -1.70 18.73 -12.28
C TYR A 180 -2.91 19.18 -13.10
N ASP A 181 -3.96 18.36 -13.09
CA ASP A 181 -5.30 18.70 -13.53
C ASP A 181 -6.31 18.36 -12.43
N ALA A 182 -6.91 19.41 -11.83
CA ALA A 182 -7.89 19.29 -10.76
C ALA A 182 -9.12 18.45 -11.12
N HIS A 183 -9.41 18.24 -12.40
CA HIS A 183 -10.55 17.46 -12.88
C HIS A 183 -10.19 16.01 -13.19
N ARG A 184 -8.90 15.67 -13.19
CA ARG A 184 -8.39 14.39 -13.69
C ARG A 184 -7.17 13.90 -12.91
N ILE A 185 -7.26 13.90 -11.59
CA ILE A 185 -6.28 13.26 -10.73
C ILE A 185 -6.29 11.75 -11.00
N THR A 186 -5.11 11.19 -11.23
CA THR A 186 -4.89 9.76 -11.46
C THR A 186 -3.96 9.15 -10.42
N THR A 187 -3.27 9.97 -9.62
CA THR A 187 -2.28 9.47 -8.67
C THR A 187 -2.39 10.26 -7.38
N ALA A 188 -2.33 9.55 -6.25
CA ALA A 188 -2.19 10.14 -4.93
C ALA A 188 -1.02 9.48 -4.19
N SER A 189 -0.03 10.27 -3.79
CA SER A 189 1.16 9.80 -3.10
C SER A 189 1.11 10.24 -1.65
N LEU A 190 1.06 9.30 -0.71
CA LEU A 190 1.10 9.54 0.72
C LEU A 190 2.51 9.25 1.23
N TYR A 191 3.11 10.18 1.96
CA TYR A 191 4.51 10.07 2.40
C TYR A 191 4.78 10.78 3.74
N LEU A 192 5.95 10.46 4.30
CA LEU A 192 6.62 11.28 5.32
C LEU A 192 7.73 12.09 4.61
N PRO A 193 7.83 13.42 4.82
CA PRO A 193 8.77 14.27 4.07
C PRO A 193 10.24 14.10 4.50
N GLU A 194 10.56 13.11 5.33
CA GLU A 194 11.85 12.99 6.03
C GLU A 194 12.64 11.74 5.68
N LEU A 195 12.10 10.96 4.75
CA LEU A 195 12.73 9.72 4.34
C LEU A 195 13.90 10.06 3.41
N PRO A 196 15.13 9.70 3.78
CA PRO A 196 16.35 10.19 3.13
C PRO A 196 16.49 9.75 1.66
N ASP A 197 15.71 8.76 1.22
CA ASP A 197 15.70 8.24 -0.14
C ASP A 197 14.40 8.54 -0.90
N VAL A 198 13.51 9.35 -0.31
CA VAL A 198 12.33 9.83 -1.01
C VAL A 198 12.74 11.10 -1.76
N VAL A 199 13.13 10.90 -3.02
CA VAL A 199 13.01 11.95 -4.06
C VAL A 199 11.64 12.60 -3.82
N GLU A 200 11.59 13.93 -3.60
CA GLU A 200 10.31 14.65 -3.42
C GLU A 200 9.30 14.05 -4.41
N PRO A 201 8.25 13.33 -3.93
CA PRO A 201 7.45 12.54 -4.83
C PRO A 201 6.82 13.46 -5.87
N GLY A 202 7.08 13.18 -7.14
CA GLY A 202 6.18 13.41 -8.26
C GLY A 202 5.83 14.85 -8.65
N CYS A 203 6.28 15.88 -7.93
CA CYS A 203 6.03 17.26 -8.33
C CYS A 203 7.16 17.75 -9.23
N GLY A 204 7.03 17.37 -10.50
CA GLY A 204 7.93 17.64 -11.61
C GLY A 204 8.62 19.00 -11.53
N GLY A 205 9.80 19.00 -10.92
CA GLY A 205 10.85 19.96 -11.17
C GLY A 205 11.98 19.20 -11.83
N GLN A 206 12.13 19.34 -13.15
CA GLN A 206 13.48 19.38 -13.69
C GLN A 206 14.23 20.46 -12.87
N LEU A 207 15.31 20.08 -12.22
CA LEU A 207 16.37 21.04 -11.89
C LEU A 207 17.04 21.48 -13.19
#